data_AF-A0A520GT42-F1
#
_entry.id   AF-A0A520GT42-F1
#
_cell.length_a   1.000
_cell.length_b   1.000
_cell.length_c   1.000
_cell.angle_alpha   90.00
_cell.angle_beta   90.00
_cell.angle_gamma   90.00
#
_symmetry.space_group_name_H-M   'P 1'
#
loop_
_entity.id
_entity.type
_entity.pdbx_description
1 polymer ?
#
loop_
_entity_poly.entity_id
_entity_poly.type
_entity_poly.pdbx_seq_one_letter_code
_entity_poly.pdbx_strand_id
1 'polypeptide(L)'
;AVFIAGLMIGRTPEYLGKKIEVREMKLTSIAILVTPMLVLAGTALAVSLAAGRAGIANPGPHGFSEILYALTSAANNNGSAFAGLAANTPFYNALLAVAMWLGRFGVIVPVLAIAGALAAKPRLPATAGTMPTHGPLFVALLVGTVLLVGLLNYVPALALGPVVEHLMR
;
A
#
# COMPACT_ATOMS: atom_id res chain seq x y z
N ALA A 1 -8.33 -1.74 10.65
CA ALA A 1 -9.53 -2.33 11.27
C ALA A 1 -9.51 -2.18 12.79
N VAL A 2 -8.77 -3.02 13.55
CA VAL A 2 -8.84 -3.05 15.04
C VAL A 2 -8.67 -1.69 15.72
N PHE A 3 -7.71 -0.88 15.26
CA PHE A 3 -7.50 0.47 15.82
C PHE A 3 -8.70 1.39 15.62
N ILE A 4 -9.20 1.48 14.39
CA ILE A 4 -10.41 2.26 14.05
C ILE A 4 -11.59 1.74 14.86
N ALA A 5 -11.75 0.43 14.95
CA ALA A 5 -12.84 -0.22 15.67
C ALA A 5 -12.83 0.11 17.16
N GLY A 6 -11.68 -0.02 17.82
CA GLY A 6 -11.51 0.33 19.23
C GLY A 6 -11.82 1.81 19.48
N LEU A 7 -11.32 2.70 18.62
CA LEU A 7 -11.56 4.13 18.72
C LEU A 7 -13.05 4.48 18.58
N MET A 8 -13.77 3.87 17.63
CA MET A 8 -15.20 4.09 17.40
C MET A 8 -16.07 3.70 18.61
N ILE A 9 -15.65 2.73 19.41
CA ILE A 9 -16.36 2.29 20.61
C ILE A 9 -15.80 2.89 21.91
N GLY A 10 -14.84 3.83 21.81
CA GLY A 10 -14.21 4.47 22.96
C GLY A 10 -13.34 3.54 23.81
N ARG A 11 -12.78 2.48 23.22
CA ARG A 11 -11.93 1.48 23.90
C ARG A 11 -10.51 1.50 23.35
N THR A 12 -9.56 1.11 24.20
CA THR A 12 -8.17 0.91 23.76
C THR A 12 -8.12 -0.22 22.73
N PRO A 13 -7.51 0.00 21.55
CA PRO A 13 -7.35 -1.03 20.54
C PRO A 13 -6.62 -2.26 21.06
N GLU A 14 -7.19 -3.44 20.79
CA GLU A 14 -6.67 -4.72 21.26
C GLU A 14 -6.86 -5.80 20.18
N TYR A 15 -5.81 -6.55 19.89
CA TYR A 15 -5.84 -7.68 18.97
C TYR A 15 -5.25 -8.92 19.65
N LEU A 16 -6.01 -10.03 19.67
CA LEU A 16 -5.61 -11.30 20.31
C LEU A 16 -5.15 -11.13 21.77
N GLY A 17 -5.80 -10.24 22.53
CA GLY A 17 -5.44 -9.95 23.93
C GLY A 17 -4.24 -9.02 24.09
N LYS A 18 -3.61 -8.54 23.01
CA LYS A 18 -2.49 -7.60 23.06
C LYS A 18 -2.95 -6.21 22.68
N LYS A 19 -2.67 -5.24 23.55
CA LYS A 19 -2.97 -3.82 23.31
C LYS A 19 -2.08 -3.26 22.20
N ILE A 20 -2.69 -2.48 21.30
CA ILE A 20 -2.00 -1.73 20.25
C ILE A 20 -1.88 -0.28 20.74
N GLU A 21 -0.66 0.16 21.02
CA GLU A 21 -0.39 1.51 21.51
C GLU A 21 0.14 2.41 20.38
N VAL A 22 0.50 3.64 20.75
CA VAL A 22 0.97 4.67 19.82
C VAL A 22 2.20 4.20 19.03
N ARG A 23 3.10 3.43 19.65
CA ARG A 23 4.33 2.95 18.99
C ARG A 23 4.01 1.98 17.86
N GLU A 24 3.16 0.97 18.11
CA GLU A 24 2.76 0.01 17.08
C GLU A 24 1.95 0.69 15.98
N MET A 25 1.13 1.69 16.35
CA MET A 25 0.37 2.46 15.37
C MET A 25 1.26 3.28 14.44
N LYS A 26 2.28 3.97 14.97
CA LYS A 26 3.26 4.69 14.14
C LYS A 26 3.97 3.77 13.15
N LEU A 27 4.43 2.61 13.61
CA LEU A 27 5.10 1.63 12.75
C LEU A 27 4.15 1.05 11.69
N THR A 28 2.90 0.78 12.06
CA THR A 28 1.87 0.28 11.13
C THR A 28 1.55 1.32 10.06
N SER A 29 1.38 2.59 10.46
CA SER A 29 1.17 3.70 9.52
C SER A 29 2.33 3.86 8.55
N ILE A 30 3.58 3.79 9.03
CA ILE A 30 4.77 3.83 8.16
C ILE A 30 4.73 2.67 7.17
N ALA A 31 4.53 1.44 7.64
CA ALA A 31 4.50 0.25 6.79
C ALA A 31 3.41 0.34 5.70
N ILE A 32 2.21 0.82 6.03
CA ILE A 32 1.11 0.98 5.08
C ILE A 32 1.40 2.09 4.05
N LEU A 33 2.12 3.15 4.44
CA LEU A 33 2.40 4.28 3.56
C LEU A 33 3.62 4.08 2.64
N VAL A 34 4.52 3.15 2.95
CA VAL A 34 5.73 2.91 2.14
C VAL A 34 5.38 2.63 0.68
N THR A 35 4.52 1.64 0.41
CA THR A 35 4.22 1.23 -0.97
C THR A 35 3.49 2.31 -1.77
N PRO A 36 2.37 2.94 -1.31
CA PRO A 36 1.70 3.97 -2.10
C PRO A 36 2.59 5.19 -2.34
N MET A 37 3.44 5.58 -1.39
CA MET A 37 4.39 6.67 -1.60
C MET A 37 5.40 6.36 -2.70
N LEU A 38 5.96 5.15 -2.73
CA LEU A 38 6.88 4.71 -3.79
C LEU A 38 6.20 4.67 -5.15
N VAL A 39 4.98 4.15 -5.22
CA VAL A 39 4.21 4.08 -6.47
C VAL A 39 3.93 5.47 -7.01
N LEU A 40 3.36 6.36 -6.20
CA LEU A 40 2.94 7.68 -6.65
C LEU A 40 4.16 8.58 -6.95
N ALA A 41 5.17 8.60 -6.09
CA ALA A 41 6.37 9.40 -6.31
C ALA A 41 7.19 8.86 -7.50
N GLY A 42 7.33 7.54 -7.63
CA GLY A 42 8.02 6.92 -8.76
C GLY A 42 7.29 7.16 -10.08
N THR A 43 5.95 7.07 -10.08
CA THR A 43 5.13 7.38 -11.25
C THR A 43 5.27 8.85 -11.62
N ALA A 44 5.17 9.77 -10.66
CA ALA A 44 5.37 11.20 -10.88
C ALA A 44 6.74 11.50 -11.50
N LEU A 45 7.80 10.89 -10.96
CA LEU A 45 9.16 11.04 -11.50
C LEU A 45 9.26 10.54 -12.94
N ALA A 46 8.71 9.36 -13.24
CA ALA A 46 8.75 8.76 -14.56
C ALA A 46 7.97 9.56 -15.61
N VAL A 47 6.81 10.14 -15.26
CA VAL A 47 6.03 10.96 -16.20
C VAL A 47 6.63 12.35 -16.39
N SER A 48 7.34 12.90 -15.40
CA SER A 48 7.98 14.22 -15.52
C SER A 48 9.26 14.20 -16.37
N LEU A 49 10.00 13.09 -16.37
CA LEU A 49 11.29 12.98 -17.05
C LEU A 49 11.14 12.45 -18.49
N ALA A 50 11.96 12.96 -19.41
CA ALA A 50 12.02 12.44 -20.78
C ALA A 50 12.45 10.96 -20.82
N ALA A 51 13.41 10.57 -19.96
CA ALA A 51 13.89 9.20 -19.87
C ALA A 51 12.82 8.19 -19.43
N GLY A 52 11.86 8.61 -18.59
CA GLY A 52 10.73 7.76 -18.21
C GLY A 52 9.70 7.66 -19.33
N ARG A 53 9.35 8.79 -19.96
CA ARG A 53 8.38 8.79 -21.08
C ARG A 53 8.87 8.09 -22.34
N ALA A 54 10.19 7.99 -22.55
CA ALA A 54 10.78 7.40 -23.75
C ALA A 54 10.46 5.90 -23.95
N GLY A 55 10.10 5.18 -22.87
CA GLY A 55 9.81 3.75 -22.93
C GLY A 55 8.33 3.41 -23.14
N ILE A 56 7.44 4.40 -23.21
CA ILE A 56 5.98 4.19 -23.38
C ILE A 56 5.71 3.62 -24.77
N ALA A 57 4.98 2.50 -24.84
CA ALA A 57 4.63 1.87 -26.12
C ALA A 57 3.27 2.35 -26.65
N ASN A 58 2.31 2.60 -25.75
CA ASN A 58 0.96 2.99 -26.13
C ASN A 58 0.69 4.47 -25.82
N PRO A 59 0.22 5.27 -26.80
CA PRO A 59 -0.07 6.68 -26.57
C PRO A 59 -1.30 6.88 -25.68
N GLY A 60 -1.47 8.12 -25.20
CA GLY A 60 -2.64 8.49 -24.41
C GLY A 60 -2.64 7.90 -22.99
N PRO A 61 -3.83 7.70 -22.38
CA PRO A 61 -3.96 7.23 -21.00
C PRO A 61 -3.38 5.83 -20.73
N HIS A 62 -3.30 4.99 -21.76
CA HIS A 62 -2.71 3.66 -21.62
C HIS A 62 -1.21 3.75 -21.32
N GLY A 63 -0.50 4.71 -21.91
CA GLY A 63 0.92 4.94 -21.61
C GLY A 63 1.18 5.39 -20.17
N PHE A 64 0.27 6.17 -19.59
CA PHE A 64 0.31 6.46 -18.16
C PHE A 64 0.08 5.18 -17.33
N SER A 65 -0.87 4.35 -17.75
CA SER A 65 -1.18 3.07 -17.09
C SER A 65 0.00 2.10 -17.13
N GLU A 66 0.78 2.06 -18.23
CA GLU A 66 2.01 1.28 -18.35
C GLU A 66 3.03 1.66 -17.26
N ILE A 67 3.26 2.96 -17.06
CA ILE A 67 4.17 3.47 -16.03
C ILE A 67 3.62 3.16 -14.63
N LEU A 68 2.36 3.52 -14.37
CA LEU A 68 1.72 3.33 -13.07
C LEU A 68 1.74 1.84 -12.69
N TYR A 69 1.46 0.94 -13.63
CA TYR A 69 1.46 -0.50 -13.41
C TYR A 69 2.87 -1.03 -13.10
N ALA A 70 3.89 -0.60 -13.85
CA ALA A 70 5.27 -1.00 -13.60
C ALA A 70 5.74 -0.60 -12.19
N LEU A 71 5.46 0.64 -11.76
CA LEU A 71 5.81 1.12 -10.42
C LEU A 71 4.96 0.45 -9.33
N THR A 72 3.68 0.21 -9.59
CA THR A 72 2.79 -0.54 -8.67
C THR A 72 3.32 -1.94 -8.44
N SER A 73 3.64 -2.66 -9.51
CA SER A 73 4.16 -4.02 -9.43
C SER A 73 5.51 -4.08 -8.72
N ALA A 74 6.44 -3.18 -9.05
CA ALA A 74 7.76 -3.12 -8.44
C ALA A 74 7.70 -2.78 -6.94
N ALA A 75 7.01 -1.70 -6.56
CA ALA A 75 6.92 -1.27 -5.17
C ALA A 75 6.15 -2.26 -4.28
N ASN A 76 5.23 -3.05 -4.85
CA ASN A 76 4.51 -4.11 -4.14
C ASN A 76 5.13 -5.50 -4.32
N ASN A 77 6.30 -5.59 -4.96
CA ASN A 77 7.05 -6.83 -5.20
C ASN A 77 6.21 -7.95 -5.86
N ASN A 78 5.29 -7.60 -6.77
CA ASN A 78 4.48 -8.57 -7.51
C ASN A 78 5.30 -9.23 -8.63
N GLY A 79 5.90 -8.41 -9.50
CA GLY A 79 6.70 -8.89 -10.64
C GLY A 79 5.94 -8.98 -11.97
N SER A 80 4.62 -8.76 -11.97
CA SER A 80 3.84 -8.60 -13.21
C SER A 80 4.23 -7.32 -13.97
N ALA A 81 4.04 -7.31 -15.29
CA ALA A 81 4.21 -6.11 -16.12
C ALA A 81 3.20 -6.12 -17.28
N PHE A 82 2.82 -4.94 -17.77
CA PHE A 82 2.11 -4.82 -19.05
C PHE A 82 2.97 -5.26 -20.25
N ALA A 83 4.30 -5.31 -20.08
CA ALA A 83 5.28 -5.69 -21.09
C ALA A 83 5.33 -4.81 -22.37
N GLY A 84 4.47 -3.79 -22.49
CA GLY A 84 4.61 -2.73 -23.48
C GLY A 84 5.71 -1.72 -23.12
N LEU A 85 5.84 -1.37 -21.84
CA LEU A 85 6.86 -0.43 -21.35
C LEU A 85 8.29 -0.99 -21.56
N ALA A 86 9.12 -0.30 -22.34
CA ALA A 86 10.52 -0.64 -22.54
C ALA A 86 11.36 -0.28 -21.29
N ALA A 87 11.31 -1.15 -20.29
CA ALA A 87 11.93 -0.92 -18.99
C ALA A 87 13.43 -1.25 -18.93
N ASN A 88 14.03 -1.84 -19.98
CA ASN A 88 15.47 -2.13 -20.03
C ASN A 88 16.29 -0.88 -20.37
N THR A 89 16.17 0.14 -19.52
CA THR A 89 16.96 1.37 -19.57
C THR A 89 17.63 1.59 -18.22
N PRO A 90 18.77 2.28 -18.15
CA PRO A 90 19.39 2.61 -16.86
C PRO A 90 18.43 3.34 -15.91
N PHE A 91 17.56 4.20 -16.46
CA PHE A 91 16.53 4.91 -15.70
C PHE A 91 15.55 3.96 -15.02
N TYR A 92 14.87 3.10 -15.79
CA TYR A 92 13.87 2.18 -15.23
C TYR A 92 14.50 1.09 -14.38
N ASN A 93 15.65 0.54 -14.78
CA ASN A 93 16.37 -0.45 -13.97
C ASN A 93 16.70 0.11 -12.59
N ALA A 94 17.22 1.35 -12.49
CA ALA A 94 17.52 1.98 -11.21
C ALA A 94 16.24 2.32 -10.42
N LEU A 95 15.26 2.96 -11.05
CA LEU A 95 14.02 3.39 -10.39
C LEU A 95 13.24 2.20 -9.84
N LEU A 96 13.04 1.16 -10.64
CA LEU A 96 12.31 -0.04 -10.23
C LEU A 96 13.10 -0.83 -9.18
N ALA A 97 14.44 -0.89 -9.28
CA ALA A 97 15.26 -1.53 -8.25
C ALA A 97 15.12 -0.84 -6.88
N VAL A 98 15.17 0.50 -6.85
CA VAL A 98 14.95 1.27 -5.62
C VAL A 98 13.53 1.06 -5.09
N ALA A 99 12.52 1.09 -5.96
CA ALA A 99 11.13 0.84 -5.57
C ALA A 99 10.94 -0.56 -4.98
N MET A 100 11.53 -1.60 -5.58
CA MET A 100 11.48 -2.98 -5.07
C MET A 100 12.19 -3.12 -3.73
N TRP A 101 13.37 -2.50 -3.58
CA TRP A 101 14.17 -2.58 -2.37
C TRP A 101 13.47 -1.89 -1.18
N LEU A 102 13.00 -0.65 -1.39
CA LEU A 102 12.27 0.09 -0.36
C LEU A 102 10.89 -0.52 -0.09
N GLY A 103 10.18 -0.99 -1.11
CA GLY A 103 8.88 -1.65 -0.98
C GLY A 103 8.96 -2.91 -0.13
N ARG A 104 10.06 -3.66 -0.24
CA ARG A 104 10.28 -4.87 0.55
C ARG A 104 10.83 -4.57 1.95
N PHE A 105 11.99 -3.95 2.02
CA PHE A 105 12.70 -3.79 3.30
C PHE A 105 12.14 -2.64 4.13
N GLY A 106 11.60 -1.60 3.50
CA GLY A 106 10.88 -0.51 4.19
C GLY A 106 9.59 -0.98 4.86
N VAL A 107 9.02 -2.12 4.45
CA VAL A 107 7.88 -2.76 5.12
C VAL A 107 8.33 -3.82 6.12
N ILE A 108 9.32 -4.65 5.79
CA ILE A 108 9.80 -5.72 6.70
C ILE A 108 10.34 -5.14 8.00
N VAL A 109 11.15 -4.06 7.95
CA VAL A 109 11.76 -3.46 9.15
C VAL A 109 10.71 -3.01 10.19
N PRO A 110 9.69 -2.19 9.85
CA PRO A 110 8.65 -1.81 10.81
C PRO A 110 7.80 -3.00 11.25
N VAL A 111 7.55 -3.99 10.37
CA VAL A 111 6.83 -5.22 10.74
C VAL A 111 7.58 -6.02 11.81
N LEU A 112 8.91 -6.18 11.67
CA LEU A 112 9.74 -6.84 12.69
C LEU A 112 9.75 -6.05 14.00
N ALA A 113 9.81 -4.71 13.93
CA ALA A 113 9.72 -3.86 15.11
C ALA A 113 8.37 -4.00 15.84
N ILE A 114 7.26 -4.12 15.11
CA ILE A 114 5.93 -4.42 15.66
C ILE A 114 5.93 -5.81 16.31
N ALA A 115 6.50 -6.81 15.64
CA ALA A 115 6.57 -8.17 16.18
C ALA A 115 7.32 -8.21 17.51
N GLY A 116 8.48 -7.54 17.60
CA GLY A 116 9.24 -7.42 18.84
C GLY A 116 8.49 -6.68 19.95
N ALA A 117 7.82 -5.57 19.61
CA ALA A 117 7.02 -4.79 20.57
C ALA A 117 5.84 -5.61 21.10
N LEU A 118 5.14 -6.34 20.23
CA LEU A 118 4.03 -7.21 20.62
C LEU A 118 4.51 -8.43 21.41
N ALA A 119 5.67 -9.02 21.09
CA ALA A 119 6.21 -10.16 21.82
C ALA A 119 6.42 -9.85 23.30
N ALA A 120 6.89 -8.64 23.62
CA ALA A 120 7.10 -8.19 25.00
C ALA A 120 5.80 -7.90 25.78
N LYS A 121 4.65 -7.75 25.12
CA LYS A 121 3.38 -7.43 25.79
C LYS A 121 2.67 -8.67 26.34
N PRO A 122 2.11 -8.61 27.56
CA PRO A 122 1.29 -9.69 28.09
C PRO A 122 0.01 -9.84 27.26
N ARG A 123 -0.55 -11.05 27.26
CA ARG A 123 -1.86 -11.33 26.67
C ARG A 123 -2.93 -11.21 27.76
N LEU A 124 -3.90 -10.34 27.55
CA LEU A 124 -5.01 -10.11 28.48
C LEU A 124 -6.19 -11.05 28.18
N PRO A 125 -6.97 -11.44 29.20
CA PRO A 125 -8.20 -12.19 29.02
C PRO A 125 -9.27 -11.30 28.37
N ALA A 126 -10.17 -11.93 27.60
CA ALA A 126 -11.30 -11.23 27.01
C ALA A 126 -12.26 -10.70 28.08
N THR A 127 -12.76 -9.49 27.89
CA THR A 127 -13.75 -8.84 28.76
C THR A 127 -15.00 -8.48 27.96
N ALA A 128 -16.06 -8.02 28.63
CA ALA A 128 -17.26 -7.51 27.95
C ALA A 128 -16.97 -6.32 27.01
N GLY A 129 -15.84 -5.62 27.20
CA GLY A 129 -15.40 -4.53 26.33
C GLY A 129 -14.48 -4.96 25.17
N THR A 130 -14.11 -6.23 25.09
CA THR A 130 -13.25 -6.75 24.03
C THR A 130 -14.05 -6.94 22.75
N MET A 131 -13.67 -6.24 21.69
CA MET A 131 -14.34 -6.40 20.39
C MET A 131 -14.02 -7.77 19.79
N PRO A 132 -15.04 -8.54 19.35
CA PRO A 132 -14.82 -9.77 18.59
C PRO A 132 -14.09 -9.48 17.28
N THR A 133 -12.93 -10.11 17.09
CA THR A 133 -12.10 -9.99 15.86
C THR A 133 -12.37 -11.13 14.88
N HIS A 134 -13.59 -11.66 14.93
CA HIS A 134 -14.11 -12.76 14.11
C HIS A 134 -15.57 -12.50 13.74
N GLY A 135 -16.09 -13.28 12.78
CA GLY A 135 -17.47 -13.15 12.32
C GLY A 135 -17.67 -12.02 11.28
N PRO A 136 -18.89 -11.88 10.75
CA PRO A 136 -19.16 -11.07 9.57
C PRO A 136 -18.88 -9.58 9.77
N LEU A 137 -19.14 -9.04 10.97
CA LEU A 137 -18.89 -7.63 11.27
C LEU A 137 -17.40 -7.26 11.14
N PHE A 138 -16.52 -8.06 11.74
CA PHE A 138 -15.08 -7.79 11.65
C PHE A 138 -14.54 -8.01 10.25
N VAL A 139 -15.06 -9.02 9.53
CA VAL A 139 -14.73 -9.25 8.12
C VAL A 139 -15.11 -8.02 7.27
N ALA A 140 -16.33 -7.51 7.42
CA ALA A 140 -16.79 -6.33 6.69
C ALA A 140 -15.95 -5.08 7.03
N LEU A 141 -15.64 -4.88 8.31
CA LEU A 141 -14.78 -3.77 8.73
C LEU A 141 -13.36 -3.87 8.18
N LEU A 142 -12.79 -5.08 8.14
CA LEU A 142 -11.47 -5.33 7.59
C LEU A 142 -11.43 -5.07 6.09
N VAL A 143 -12.36 -5.66 5.34
CA VAL A 143 -12.51 -5.44 3.89
C VAL A 143 -12.71 -3.96 3.60
N GLY A 144 -13.64 -3.30 4.31
CA GLY A 144 -13.90 -1.87 4.15
C GLY A 144 -12.67 -1.02 4.45
N THR A 145 -11.89 -1.34 5.47
CA THR A 145 -10.62 -0.62 5.76
C THR A 145 -9.64 -0.75 4.60
N VAL A 146 -9.42 -1.97 4.09
CA VAL A 146 -8.46 -2.23 2.99
C VAL A 146 -8.90 -1.53 1.72
N LEU A 147 -10.20 -1.63 1.36
CA LEU A 147 -10.74 -0.99 0.18
C LEU A 147 -10.68 0.54 0.29
N LEU A 148 -11.06 1.14 1.42
CA LEU A 148 -11.00 2.59 1.59
C LEU A 148 -9.57 3.12 1.51
N VAL A 149 -8.63 2.48 2.19
CA VAL A 149 -7.22 2.92 2.16
C VAL A 149 -6.64 2.77 0.75
N GLY A 150 -6.92 1.65 0.06
CA GLY A 150 -6.46 1.47 -1.32
C GLY A 150 -7.09 2.48 -2.27
N LEU A 151 -8.41 2.62 -2.24
CA LEU A 151 -9.17 3.48 -3.13
C LEU A 151 -8.75 4.94 -2.97
N LEU A 152 -8.70 5.46 -1.74
CA LEU A 152 -8.37 6.87 -1.50
C LEU A 152 -6.93 7.23 -1.91
N ASN A 153 -6.00 6.27 -1.89
CA ASN A 153 -4.63 6.50 -2.36
C ASN A 153 -4.52 6.53 -3.89
N TYR A 154 -5.31 5.72 -4.60
CA TYR A 154 -5.11 5.48 -6.04
C TYR A 154 -6.19 6.04 -6.95
N VAL A 155 -7.35 6.49 -6.44
CA VAL A 155 -8.44 7.05 -7.27
C VAL A 155 -7.96 8.11 -8.26
N PRO A 156 -7.17 9.14 -7.85
CA PRO A 156 -6.73 10.16 -8.79
C PRO A 156 -5.85 9.58 -9.91
N ALA A 157 -4.95 8.65 -9.59
CA ALA A 157 -4.08 8.02 -10.58
C ALA A 157 -4.89 7.09 -11.51
N LEU A 158 -5.79 6.27 -10.97
CA LEU A 158 -6.63 5.37 -11.75
C LEU A 158 -7.59 6.14 -12.67
N ALA A 159 -8.07 7.31 -12.24
CA ALA A 159 -8.90 8.20 -13.05
C ALA A 159 -8.18 8.63 -14.33
N LEU A 160 -6.88 8.95 -14.23
CA LEU A 160 -6.05 9.44 -15.34
C LEU A 160 -5.50 8.33 -16.25
N GLY A 161 -5.62 7.07 -15.85
CA GLY A 161 -5.16 5.91 -16.62
C GLY A 161 -6.32 5.07 -17.15
N PRO A 162 -6.62 3.92 -16.51
CA PRO A 162 -7.58 2.95 -17.04
C PRO A 162 -9.02 3.47 -17.10
N VAL A 163 -9.43 4.35 -16.17
CA VAL A 163 -10.82 4.84 -16.14
C VAL A 163 -11.08 5.75 -17.33
N VAL A 164 -10.23 6.74 -17.58
CA VAL A 164 -10.40 7.61 -18.76
C VAL A 164 -10.22 6.82 -20.06
N GLU A 165 -9.31 5.84 -20.10
CA GLU A 165 -9.18 4.96 -21.27
C GLU A 165 -10.49 4.22 -21.57
N HIS A 166 -11.16 3.69 -20.54
CA HIS A 166 -12.45 3.03 -20.71
C HIS A 166 -13.55 3.99 -21.19
N LEU A 167 -13.56 5.24 -20.73
CA LEU A 167 -14.55 6.26 -21.11
C LEU A 167 -14.30 6.86 -22.49
N MET A 168 -13.09 6.73 -23.04
CA MET A 168 -12.74 7.19 -24.39
C MET A 168 -13.07 6.17 -25.50
N ARG A 169 -13.46 4.95 -25.12
CA ARG A 169 -13.95 3.91 -26.04
C ARG A 169 -15.45 4.07 -26.25
#